data_AF-A0A379GFG3-F1
#
_entry.id   AF-A0A379GFG3-F1
#
_cell.length_a   1.000
_cell.length_b   1.000
_cell.length_c   1.000
_cell.angle_alpha   90.00
_cell.angle_beta   90.00
_cell.angle_gamma   90.00
#
_symmetry.space_group_name_H-M   'P 1'
#
loop_
_entity.id
_entity.type
_entity.pdbx_description
1 polymer ?
#
loop_
_entity_poly.entity_id
_entity_poly.type
_entity_poly.pdbx_seq_one_letter_code
_entity_poly.pdbx_strand_id
1 'polypeptide(L)' 'MLAMLHTLSSHQAQVNWLHAAEHGGVHAFKEEIAQAGKQIEQYQQAVWYRLPRTEDIINKDYQFEG' A
#
# COMPACT_ATOMS: atom_id res chain seq x y z
N MET A 1 1.61 11.32 1.09
CA MET A 1 2.16 10.46 0.03
C MET A 1 1.14 10.14 -1.06
N LEU A 2 -0.15 9.95 -0.74
CA LEU A 2 -1.19 9.60 -1.73
C LEU A 2 -1.27 10.56 -2.94
N ALA A 3 -1.20 11.87 -2.70
CA ALA A 3 -1.19 12.85 -3.78
C ALA A 3 -0.02 12.64 -4.78
N MET A 4 1.17 12.24 -4.30
CA MET A 4 2.30 11.95 -5.19
C MET A 4 2.04 10.69 -6.02
N LEU A 5 1.45 9.66 -5.43
CA LEU A 5 1.09 8.44 -6.16
C LEU A 5 0.14 8.76 -7.33
N HIS A 6 -0.84 9.63 -7.12
CA HIS A 6 -1.73 10.08 -8.19
C HIS A 6 -1.00 10.84 -9.31
N THR A 7 0.03 11.63 -8.99
CA THR A 7 0.82 12.32 -10.03
C THR A 7 1.71 11.40 -10.85
N LEU A 8 1.98 10.19 -10.38
CA LEU A 8 2.90 9.24 -11.02
C LEU A 8 2.21 8.29 -12.02
N SER A 9 0.91 8.47 -12.31
CA SER A 9 0.14 7.60 -13.20
C SER A 9 0.74 7.42 -14.60
N SER A 10 1.43 8.44 -15.12
CA SER A 10 2.02 8.41 -16.47
C SER A 10 3.55 8.24 -16.45
N HIS A 11 4.13 7.86 -15.31
CA HIS A 11 5.57 7.73 -15.13
C HIS A 11 6.06 6.34 -15.59
N GLN A 12 7.14 6.29 -16.38
CA GLN A 12 7.64 5.03 -16.96
C GLN A 12 8.61 4.26 -16.05
N ALA A 13 9.21 4.92 -15.05
CA ALA A 13 10.13 4.24 -14.15
C ALA A 13 9.39 3.56 -12.99
N GLN A 14 10.00 2.51 -12.45
CA GLN A 14 9.54 1.75 -11.29
C GLN A 14 9.13 2.66 -10.12
N VAL A 15 7.91 2.45 -9.63
CA VAL A 15 7.35 3.09 -8.43
C VAL A 15 7.17 2.03 -7.35
N ASN A 16 7.77 2.28 -6.19
CA ASN A 16 7.64 1.42 -5.01
C ASN A 16 6.87 2.16 -3.92
N TRP A 17 5.72 1.61 -3.53
CA TRP A 17 4.94 2.08 -2.39
C TRP A 17 5.19 1.22 -1.17
N LEU A 18 5.96 1.76 -0.22
CA LEU A 18 6.25 1.11 1.06
C LEU A 18 5.48 1.82 2.16
N HIS A 19 4.68 1.08 2.92
CA HIS A 19 3.85 1.64 3.98
C HIS A 19 3.90 0.80 5.24
N ALA A 20 3.85 1.46 6.40
CA ALA A 20 3.75 0.79 7.69
C ALA A 20 2.61 1.42 8.49
N ALA A 21 1.86 0.58 9.20
CA ALA A 21 0.80 1.00 10.10
C ALA A 21 0.78 0.09 11.34
N GLU A 22 0.06 0.48 12.38
CA GLU A 22 -0.11 -0.37 13.56
C GLU A 22 -0.84 -1.68 13.19
N HIS A 23 -1.95 -1.58 12.46
CA HIS A 23 -2.83 -2.67 12.05
C HIS A 23 -3.90 -2.18 11.08
N GLY A 24 -4.81 -3.05 10.61
CA GLY A 24 -5.88 -2.69 9.68
C GLY A 24 -6.80 -1.56 10.15
N GLY A 25 -7.12 -1.51 11.44
CA GLY A 25 -7.99 -0.48 11.99
C GLY A 25 -7.50 0.97 11.89
N VAL A 26 -6.21 1.19 11.56
CA VAL A 26 -5.65 2.54 11.32
C VAL A 26 -4.95 2.66 9.97
N HIS A 27 -4.95 1.60 9.15
CA HIS A 27 -4.41 1.65 7.79
C HIS A 27 -5.44 2.29 6.86
N ALA A 28 -5.38 3.62 6.73
CA ALA A 28 -6.27 4.38 5.87
C ALA A 28 -5.88 4.30 4.37
N PHE A 29 -6.82 4.61 3.48
CA PHE A 29 -6.62 4.76 2.01
C PHE A 29 -6.17 3.51 1.26
N LYS A 30 -6.28 2.33 1.87
CA LYS A 30 -5.84 1.05 1.32
C LYS A 30 -6.41 0.76 -0.08
N GLU A 31 -7.70 0.99 -0.24
CA GLU A 31 -8.43 0.78 -1.50
C GLU A 31 -8.03 1.80 -2.56
N GLU A 32 -7.89 3.08 -2.18
CA GLU A 32 -7.50 4.16 -3.08
C GLU A 32 -6.07 3.99 -3.59
N ILE A 33 -5.13 3.60 -2.72
CA ILE A 33 -3.75 3.27 -3.08
C ILE A 33 -3.72 2.10 -4.06
N ALA A 34 -4.51 1.05 -3.79
CA ALA A 34 -4.58 -0.11 -4.68
C ALA A 34 -5.17 0.26 -6.06
N GLN A 35 -6.14 1.17 -6.11
CA GLN A 35 -6.71 1.66 -7.36
C GLN A 35 -5.74 2.55 -8.13
N ALA A 36 -5.05 3.46 -7.45
CA ALA A 36 -4.02 4.31 -8.03
C ALA A 36 -2.84 3.50 -8.58
N GLY A 37 -2.36 2.51 -7.82
CA GLY A 37 -1.26 1.64 -8.22
C GLY A 37 -1.55 0.83 -9.49
N LYS A 38 -2.81 0.46 -9.75
CA LYS A 38 -3.22 -0.21 -11.00
C LYS A 38 -3.03 0.65 -12.25
N GLN A 39 -2.93 1.97 -12.10
CA GLN A 39 -2.71 2.89 -13.23
C GLN A 39 -1.23 3.05 -13.58
N ILE A 40 -0.32 2.50 -12.77
CA ILE A 40 1.13 2.63 -12.95
C ILE A 40 1.67 1.31 -13.50
N GLU A 41 2.30 1.34 -14.67
CA GLU A 41 2.79 0.14 -15.37
C GLU A 41 3.83 -0.64 -14.54
N GLN A 42 4.80 0.06 -13.94
CA GLN A 42 5.86 -0.52 -13.14
C GLN A 42 5.65 -0.20 -11.65
N TYR A 43 4.74 -0.94 -11.01
CA TYR A 43 4.34 -0.69 -9.62
C TYR A 43 4.62 -1.89 -8.71
N GLN A 44 5.16 -1.63 -7.53
CA GLN A 44 5.27 -2.59 -6.44
C GLN A 44 4.77 -1.96 -5.14
N GLN A 45 4.12 -2.76 -4.31
CA GLN A 45 3.61 -2.34 -3.01
C GLN A 45 3.98 -3.36 -1.94
N ALA A 46 4.41 -2.85 -0.79
CA ALA A 46 4.56 -3.65 0.42
C ALA A 46 4.11 -2.86 1.65
N VAL A 47 3.40 -3.56 2.52
CA VAL A 47 2.76 -3.03 3.73
C VAL A 47 3.21 -3.84 4.94
N TRP A 48 3.64 -3.15 5.98
CA TRP A 48 3.99 -3.72 7.27
C TRP A 48 2.94 -3.36 8.32
N TYR A 49 2.55 -4.34 9.12
CA TYR A 49 1.77 -4.11 10.33
C TYR A 49 2.59 -4.44 11.58
N ARG A 50 2.64 -3.50 12.53
CA ARG A 50 3.37 -3.66 13.79
C ARG A 50 2.67 -4.62 14.75
N LEU A 51 1.35 -4.54 14.84
CA LEU A 51 0.49 -5.31 15.74
C LEU A 51 -0.80 -5.75 15.02
N PRO A 52 -0.74 -6.62 14.00
CA PRO A 52 -1.91 -7.07 13.26
C PRO A 52 -3.04 -7.54 14.19
N ARG A 53 -4.28 -7.22 13.84
CA ARG A 53 -5.47 -7.70 14.54
C ARG A 53 -5.88 -9.08 14.03
N THR A 54 -6.77 -9.74 14.77
CA THR A 54 -7.33 -11.03 14.37
C THR A 54 -8.08 -10.97 13.03
N GLU A 55 -8.67 -9.82 12.69
CA GLU A 55 -9.31 -9.62 11.39
C GLU A 55 -8.36 -9.31 10.23
N ASP A 56 -7.08 -9.00 10.50
CA ASP A 56 -6.11 -8.64 9.46
C ASP A 56 -5.55 -9.88 8.76
N ILE A 57 -5.54 -9.87 7.43
CA ILE A 57 -5.17 -11.04 6.62
C ILE A 57 -3.84 -10.78 5.89
N ILE A 58 -2.83 -11.63 6.13
CA ILE A 58 -1.56 -11.58 5.39
C ILE A 58 -1.77 -11.77 3.87
N ASN A 59 -0.98 -11.08 3.06
CA ASN A 59 -1.06 -10.98 1.59
C ASN A 59 -2.33 -10.31 1.03
N LYS A 60 -3.27 -9.90 1.89
CA LYS A 60 -4.42 -9.08 1.52
C LYS A 60 -4.31 -7.70 2.16
N ASP A 61 -4.11 -7.69 3.47
CA ASP A 61 -4.10 -6.49 4.29
C ASP A 61 -2.71 -5.93 4.53
N TYR A 62 -1.73 -6.81 4.65
CA TYR A 62 -0.32 -6.50 4.85
C TYR A 62 0.54 -7.65 4.30
N GLN A 63 1.80 -7.38 3.99
CA GLN A 63 2.75 -8.40 3.50
C GLN A 63 3.69 -8.89 4.59
N PHE A 64 3.97 -8.05 5.59
CA PHE A 64 4.97 -8.33 6.61
C PHE A 64 4.54 -7.84 7.98
N GLU A 65 4.97 -8.55 9.01
CA GLU A 65 4.80 -8.14 10.41
C GLU A 65 6.13 -7.60 10.96
N GLY A 66 6.09 -6.54 11.75
CA GLY A 66 7.28 -5.93 12.35
C GLY A 66 7.10 -4.48 12.78
#